data_AF-A0A2S5D1Q6-F1
#
_entry.id   AF-A0A2S5D1Q6-F1
#
_cell.length_a   1.000
_cell.length_b   1.000
_cell.length_c   1.000
_cell.angle_alpha   90.00
_cell.angle_beta   90.00
_cell.angle_gamma   90.00
#
_symmetry.space_group_name_H-M   'P 1'
#
loop_
_entity.id
_entity.type
_entity.pdbx_description
1 polymer ?
#
loop_
_entity_poly.entity_id
_entity_poly.type
_entity_poly.pdbx_seq_one_letter_code
_entity_poly.pdbx_strand_id
1 'polypeptide(L)'
;MAQIEKFGWDTLPICMAKTQYSLSDQPSLLGRPEGFTVTIREVIPKLGAGFLVCLTGDIMTMPGLPKQPAALRMDVDSEGHAVGLF
;
A
#
# COMPACT_ATOMS: atom_id res chain seq x y z
N MET A 1 5.88 -3.90 20.00
CA MET A 1 4.81 -4.42 20.88
C MET A 1 4.77 -3.72 22.22
N ALA A 2 5.84 -3.75 23.03
CA ALA A 2 5.84 -3.14 24.38
C ALA A 2 5.39 -1.66 24.46
N GLN A 3 5.63 -0.85 23.43
CA GLN A 3 5.13 0.53 23.39
C GLN A 3 3.62 0.62 23.09
N ILE A 4 3.11 -0.22 22.19
CA ILE A 4 1.69 -0.22 21.77
C ILE A 4 0.80 -0.54 22.97
N GLU A 5 1.15 -1.59 23.71
CA GLU A 5 0.46 -1.99 24.95
C GLU A 5 0.59 -0.93 26.05
N LYS A 6 1.79 -0.36 26.22
CA LYS A 6 2.03 0.71 27.21
C LYS A 6 1.13 1.93 26.98
N PHE A 7 0.81 2.25 25.74
CA PHE A 7 -0.06 3.37 25.39
C PHE A 7 -1.54 2.98 25.22
N GLY A 8 -1.90 1.70 25.44
CA GLY A 8 -3.28 1.20 25.34
C GLY A 8 -3.82 1.15 23.92
N TRP A 9 -2.96 1.09 22.91
CA TRP A 9 -3.33 1.07 21.49
C TRP A 9 -3.60 -0.33 20.95
N ASP A 10 -3.45 -1.36 21.78
CA ASP A 10 -3.72 -2.76 21.47
C ASP A 10 -5.21 -3.07 21.22
N THR A 11 -6.09 -2.14 21.59
CA THR A 11 -7.53 -2.20 21.32
C THR A 11 -7.92 -1.61 19.96
N LEU A 12 -7.00 -0.94 19.27
CA LEU A 12 -7.28 -0.31 17.98
C LEU A 12 -7.42 -1.37 16.87
N PRO A 13 -8.33 -1.16 15.90
CA PRO A 13 -8.41 -1.96 14.68
C PRO A 13 -7.07 -2.10 13.95
N ILE A 14 -6.91 -3.21 13.23
CA ILE A 14 -5.69 -3.51 12.47
C ILE A 14 -5.97 -3.36 10.97
N CYS A 15 -5.12 -2.60 10.29
CA CYS A 15 -5.05 -2.50 8.84
C CYS A 15 -3.81 -3.25 8.35
N MET A 16 -4.01 -4.32 7.58
CA MET A 16 -2.92 -5.13 7.03
C MET A 16 -2.39 -4.52 5.74
N ALA A 17 -1.14 -4.05 5.75
CA ALA A 17 -0.45 -3.53 4.59
C ALA A 17 0.46 -4.62 3.99
N LYS A 18 -0.06 -5.31 2.98
CA LYS A 18 0.56 -6.46 2.30
C LYS A 18 0.42 -6.36 0.79
N THR A 19 1.09 -7.25 0.08
CA THR A 19 0.91 -7.37 -1.38
C THR A 19 -0.53 -7.74 -1.74
N GLN A 20 -1.07 -7.06 -2.75
CA GLN A 20 -2.39 -7.34 -3.32
C GLN A 20 -2.40 -8.54 -4.29
N TYR A 21 -1.22 -9.03 -4.70
CA TYR A 21 -1.10 -10.07 -5.71
C TYR A 21 -1.23 -11.49 -5.16
N SER A 22 -1.14 -11.67 -3.84
CA SER A 22 -1.23 -12.97 -3.17
C SER A 22 -2.10 -12.91 -1.93
N LEU A 23 -2.70 -14.05 -1.55
CA LEU A 23 -3.30 -14.25 -0.23
C LEU A 23 -2.24 -14.27 0.88
N SER A 24 -1.01 -14.69 0.56
CA SER A 24 0.16 -14.58 1.43
C SER A 24 0.76 -13.17 1.41
N ASP A 25 1.87 -12.97 2.12
CA ASP A 25 2.73 -11.79 2.02
C ASP A 25 3.76 -11.87 0.89
N GLN A 26 3.79 -12.98 0.13
CA GLN A 26 4.70 -13.23 -0.99
C GLN A 26 4.00 -13.06 -2.34
N PRO A 27 4.35 -12.04 -3.16
CA PRO A 27 3.62 -11.71 -4.39
C PRO A 27 3.62 -12.81 -5.46
N SER A 28 4.63 -13.69 -5.46
CA SER A 28 4.79 -14.78 -6.43
C SER A 28 3.87 -15.98 -6.19
N LEU A 29 3.28 -16.09 -4.99
CA LEU A 29 2.38 -17.21 -4.65
C LEU A 29 0.96 -16.92 -5.11
N LEU A 30 0.62 -17.39 -6.31
CA LEU A 30 -0.68 -17.17 -6.95
C LEU A 30 -1.72 -18.24 -6.58
N GLY A 31 -2.99 -17.93 -6.84
CA GLY A 31 -4.10 -18.84 -6.58
C GLY A 31 -4.45 -18.91 -5.09
N ARG A 32 -4.52 -20.13 -4.55
CA ARG A 32 -4.82 -20.40 -3.14
C ARG A 32 -3.62 -21.05 -2.45
N PRO A 33 -2.58 -20.28 -2.08
CA PRO A 33 -1.48 -20.82 -1.30
C PRO A 33 -1.98 -21.26 0.09
N GLU A 34 -1.43 -22.35 0.61
CA GLU A 34 -1.76 -22.90 1.93
C GLU A 34 -0.46 -23.16 2.72
N GLY A 35 -0.55 -23.22 4.05
CA GLY A 35 0.61 -23.49 4.91
C GLY A 35 1.68 -22.37 4.93
N PHE A 36 1.33 -21.14 4.55
CA PHE A 36 2.23 -19.99 4.60
C PHE A 36 2.16 -19.26 5.95
N THR A 37 3.27 -18.66 6.35
CA THR A 37 3.37 -17.76 7.51
C THR A 37 3.40 -16.33 7.01
N VAL A 38 2.62 -15.44 7.63
CA VAL A 38 2.69 -14.00 7.39
C VAL A 38 3.68 -13.37 8.36
N THR A 39 4.66 -12.65 7.84
CA THR A 39 5.68 -11.96 8.65
C THR A 39 5.34 -10.48 8.75
N ILE A 40 5.30 -9.95 9.97
CA ILE A 40 5.11 -8.52 10.22
C ILE A 40 6.47 -7.89 10.51
N ARG A 41 6.89 -6.95 9.68
CA ARG A 41 8.18 -6.25 9.82
C ARG A 41 8.08 -5.05 10.76
N GLU A 42 6.98 -4.31 10.65
CA GLU A 42 6.76 -3.09 11.41
C GLU A 42 5.27 -2.88 11.69
N VAL A 43 4.96 -2.22 12.80
CA VAL A 43 3.61 -1.79 13.15
C VAL A 43 3.62 -0.29 13.37
N ILE A 44 2.84 0.44 12.57
CA ILE A 44 2.75 1.91 12.61
C ILE A 44 1.39 2.32 13.18
N PRO A 45 1.34 3.00 14.34
CA PRO A 45 0.10 3.53 14.87
C PRO A 45 -0.37 4.77 14.09
N LYS A 46 -1.57 4.72 13.51
CA LYS A 46 -2.23 5.87 12.87
C LYS A 46 -3.32 6.41 13.80
N LEU A 47 -2.90 7.04 14.89
CA LEU A 47 -3.76 7.42 16.01
C LEU A 47 -4.93 8.34 15.62
N GLY A 48 -4.70 9.31 14.73
CA GLY A 48 -5.77 10.18 14.25
C GLY A 48 -6.85 9.45 13.43
N ALA A 49 -6.46 8.40 12.71
CA ALA A 49 -7.38 7.55 11.97
C ALA A 49 -7.95 6.38 12.81
N GLY A 50 -7.37 6.13 13.99
CA GLY A 50 -7.85 5.14 14.94
C GLY A 50 -7.50 3.70 14.61
N PHE A 51 -6.39 3.41 13.92
CA PHE A 51 -5.96 2.03 13.64
C PHE A 51 -4.44 1.83 13.65
N LEU A 52 -4.02 0.57 13.77
CA LEU A 52 -2.63 0.14 13.62
C LEU A 52 -2.40 -0.41 12.21
N VAL A 53 -1.33 0.03 11.54
CA VAL A 53 -0.93 -0.50 10.24
C VAL A 53 0.16 -1.55 10.44
N CYS A 54 -0.12 -2.79 10.08
CA CYS A 54 0.87 -3.87 10.11
C CYS A 54 1.49 -4.07 8.73
N LEU A 55 2.78 -3.79 8.60
CA LEU A 55 3.53 -3.89 7.34
C LEU A 55 4.15 -5.28 7.21
N THR A 56 3.80 -6.01 6.14
CA THR A 56 4.40 -7.33 5.86
C THR A 56 5.65 -7.24 4.99
N GLY A 57 5.84 -6.12 4.29
CA GLY A 57 6.93 -5.90 3.36
C GLY A 57 7.08 -4.42 3.04
N ASP A 58 7.86 -4.12 2.01
CA ASP A 58 8.01 -2.75 1.54
C ASP A 58 6.73 -2.34 0.79
N ILE A 59 6.10 -1.26 1.23
CA ILE A 59 4.90 -0.70 0.60
C ILE A 59 5.29 0.59 -0.11
N MET A 60 5.00 0.64 -1.42
CA MET A 60 5.22 1.82 -2.24
C MET A 60 4.23 2.92 -1.85
N THR A 61 4.70 3.90 -1.09
CA THR A 61 3.91 5.09 -0.70
C THR A 61 4.09 6.26 -1.67
N MET A 62 5.14 6.23 -2.50
CA MET A 62 5.44 7.25 -3.48
C MET A 62 5.78 6.59 -4.83
N PRO A 63 4.80 6.41 -5.73
CA PRO A 63 5.08 5.87 -7.06
C PRO A 63 5.88 6.87 -7.90
N GLY A 64 6.86 6.36 -8.66
CA GLY A 64 7.63 7.16 -9.61
C GLY A 64 6.96 7.27 -10.99
N LEU A 65 7.51 8.12 -11.84
CA LEU A 65 7.10 8.22 -13.25
C LEU A 65 7.68 7.04 -14.07
N PRO A 66 6.94 6.52 -15.06
CA PRO A 66 7.47 5.53 -15.99
C PRO A 66 8.46 6.16 -16.98
N LYS A 67 9.20 5.32 -17.73
CA LYS A 67 10.19 5.76 -18.72
C LYS A 67 9.65 6.79 -19.72
N GLN A 68 8.39 6.63 -20.13
CA GLN A 68 7.67 7.62 -20.93
C GLN A 68 6.42 8.07 -20.16
N PRO A 69 6.50 9.19 -19.44
CA PRO A 69 5.36 9.75 -18.72
C PRO A 69 4.21 10.10 -19.67
N ALA A 70 2.96 9.89 -19.23
CA ALA A 70 1.78 10.30 -20.00
C ALA A 70 1.78 11.81 -20.30
N ALA A 71 2.40 12.62 -19.44
CA ALA A 71 2.59 14.06 -19.61
C ALA A 71 3.24 14.46 -20.94
N LEU A 72 4.05 13.59 -21.57
CA LEU A 72 4.65 13.86 -22.89
C LEU A 72 3.63 13.90 -24.03
N ARG A 73 2.43 13.36 -23.81
CA ARG A 73 1.31 13.31 -24.77
C ARG A 73 0.12 14.17 -24.33
N MET A 74 0.21 14.82 -23.18
CA MET A 74 -0.84 15.69 -22.67
C MET A 74 -0.70 17.08 -23.29
N ASP A 75 -1.79 17.61 -23.82
CA ASP A 75 -1.85 18.95 -24.40
C ASP A 75 -3.28 19.51 -24.39
N VAL A 76 -3.45 20.74 -24.86
CA VAL A 76 -4.75 21.38 -25.13
C VAL A 76 -4.81 21.73 -26.61
N ASP A 77 -5.82 21.22 -27.31
CA ASP A 77 -5.99 21.51 -28.74
C ASP A 77 -6.46 22.96 -29.01
N SER A 78 -6.57 23.33 -30.28
CA SER A 78 -6.98 24.66 -30.71
C SER A 78 -8.41 25.04 -30.32
N GLU A 79 -9.26 24.08 -30.00
CA GLU A 79 -10.64 24.28 -29.54
C GLU A 79 -10.72 24.34 -28.00
N GLY A 80 -9.59 24.18 -27.31
CA GLY A 80 -9.52 24.16 -25.86
C GLY A 80 -9.80 22.79 -25.23
N HIS A 81 -9.87 21.72 -26.03
CA HIS A 81 -10.07 20.37 -25.50
C HIS A 81 -8.76 19.75 -25.05
N ALA A 82 -8.81 19.04 -23.93
CA ALA A 82 -7.65 18.38 -23.38
C ALA A 82 -7.41 17.03 -24.08
N VAL A 83 -6.18 16.81 -24.53
CA VAL A 83 -5.74 15.58 -25.22
C VAL A 83 -4.75 14.79 -24.37
N GLY A 84 -4.73 13.46 -24.50
CA GLY A 84 -3.73 12.59 -23.86
C GLY A 84 -3.85 12.37 -22.34
N LEU A 85 -4.99 12.72 -21.73
CA LEU A 85 -5.28 12.48 -20.31
C LEU A 85 -5.74 11.06 -19.98
N PHE A 86 -6.29 10.35 -20.96
CA PHE A 86 -6.82 8.99 -20.83
C PHE A 86 -6.29 8.11 -21.97
#